data_AF-A0A1T5JJM1-F1
#
_entry.id   AF-A0A1T5JJM1-F1
#
_cell.length_a   1.000
_cell.length_b   1.000
_cell.length_c   1.000
_cell.angle_alpha   90.00
_cell.angle_beta   90.00
_cell.angle_gamma   90.00
#
_symmetry.space_group_name_H-M   'P 1'
#
loop_
_entity.id
_entity.type
_entity.pdbx_description
1 polymer ?
#
loop_
_entity_poly.entity_id
_entity_poly.type
_entity_poly.pdbx_seq_one_letter_code
_entity_poly.pdbx_strand_id
1 'polypeptide(L)'
;MSNPTPPPGWYPDPQNPQESRWWDGRSWGPATASPTTTAQAIPTHPAVVLGTGVFVLAIASLVFFWIPVLGLLLAAGALAWSIASLTRNLRTWKVVSATVMSSVSLVLGVALMASFAGGNDDPTPTVASGSATDEATEAAPGAPQSSAPGSKEPRDKQQKSESHGSEGAATYGKQPRSEREFVTIVTDGFRSFDKADTDLQQSEAIRKRNEKVCSDVGSTADSWTGVVVDVGANGEGKAWVEVEVAPNVTVLTWNNALSDTFDDTLIAPGSSMFENLVAMKEGDKVTFSGEFVRDDDACVQTTNVTQYFSGVDPQFLMRFSQIDAR
;
A
#
# COMPACT_ATOMS: atom_id res chain seq x y z
N MET A 1 -8.66 -25.55 37.07
CA MET A 1 -8.15 -24.89 35.86
C MET A 1 -7.18 -23.81 36.33
N SER A 2 -5.93 -23.86 35.89
CA SER A 2 -4.90 -22.86 36.23
C SER A 2 -4.82 -21.83 35.11
N ASN A 3 -4.99 -20.54 35.41
CA ASN A 3 -4.75 -19.49 34.43
C ASN A 3 -3.29 -19.54 33.96
N PRO A 4 -3.00 -19.38 32.66
CA PRO A 4 -1.64 -19.32 32.17
C PRO A 4 -0.96 -18.08 32.76
N THR A 5 0.21 -18.28 33.38
CA THR A 5 1.04 -17.19 33.88
C THR A 5 1.51 -16.33 32.70
N PRO A 6 1.40 -14.98 32.75
CA PRO A 6 1.87 -14.14 31.66
C PRO A 6 3.39 -14.27 31.45
N PRO A 7 3.89 -14.08 30.21
CA PRO A 7 5.32 -13.97 29.95
C PRO A 7 5.91 -12.70 30.61
N PRO A 8 7.23 -12.60 30.81
CA PRO A 8 7.85 -11.40 31.39
C PRO A 8 7.58 -10.15 30.53
N GLY A 9 7.20 -9.04 31.17
CA GLY A 9 6.75 -7.83 30.47
C GLY A 9 6.09 -6.79 31.37
N TRP A 10 5.72 -5.65 30.79
CA TRP A 10 4.90 -4.63 31.46
C TRP A 10 3.41 -4.94 31.30
N TYR A 11 2.66 -4.86 32.40
CA TYR A 11 1.21 -5.02 32.43
C TYR A 11 0.54 -3.92 33.26
N PRO A 12 -0.71 -3.53 32.96
CA PRO A 12 -1.49 -2.64 33.82
C PRO A 12 -1.68 -3.26 35.21
N ASP A 13 -1.62 -2.44 36.26
CA ASP A 13 -1.90 -2.89 37.62
C ASP A 13 -3.40 -3.25 37.78
N PRO A 14 -3.75 -4.50 38.16
CA PRO A 14 -5.14 -4.90 38.40
C PRO A 14 -5.87 -4.08 39.48
N GLN A 15 -5.13 -3.35 40.34
CA GLN A 15 -5.67 -2.48 41.39
C GLN A 15 -5.74 -1.01 40.97
N ASN A 16 -4.92 -0.56 40.02
CA ASN A 16 -4.97 0.78 39.44
C ASN A 16 -4.58 0.77 37.94
N PRO A 17 -5.54 0.67 37.00
CA PRO A 17 -5.25 0.60 35.57
C PRO A 17 -4.52 1.81 34.94
N GLN A 18 -4.21 2.86 35.70
CA GLN A 18 -3.34 3.97 35.28
C GLN A 18 -1.84 3.68 35.52
N GLU A 19 -1.52 2.73 36.38
CA GLU A 19 -0.15 2.33 36.73
C GLU A 19 0.25 1.04 36.00
N SER A 20 1.55 0.90 35.73
CA SER A 20 2.12 -0.28 35.09
C SER A 20 3.06 -1.00 36.07
N ARG A 21 3.01 -2.34 36.08
CA ARG A 21 3.94 -3.21 36.82
C ARG A 21 4.71 -4.11 35.87
N TRP A 22 5.99 -4.30 36.17
CA TRP A 22 6.80 -5.30 35.49
C TRP A 22 6.54 -6.69 36.10
N TRP A 23 6.37 -7.69 35.26
CA TRP A 23 6.36 -9.11 35.63
C TRP A 23 7.68 -9.75 35.18
N ASP A 24 8.38 -10.44 36.08
CA ASP A 24 9.65 -11.11 35.77
C ASP A 24 9.50 -12.60 35.39
N GLY A 25 8.27 -13.11 35.34
CA GLY A 25 7.95 -14.54 35.16
C GLY A 25 7.70 -15.31 36.48
N ARG A 26 7.94 -14.68 37.64
CA ARG A 26 7.81 -15.28 38.98
C ARG A 26 7.17 -14.34 40.01
N SER A 27 7.40 -13.04 39.90
CA SER A 27 6.92 -12.01 40.82
C SER A 27 6.63 -10.67 40.11
N TRP A 28 5.77 -9.87 40.73
CA TRP A 28 5.48 -8.50 40.30
C TRP A 28 6.49 -7.53 40.92
N GLY A 29 7.07 -6.67 40.09
CA GLY A 29 7.83 -5.52 40.53
C GLY A 29 6.96 -4.45 41.23
N PRO A 30 7.60 -3.39 41.76
CA PRO A 30 6.87 -2.24 42.29
C PRO A 30 5.99 -1.60 41.21
N ALA A 31 4.88 -0.99 41.63
CA ALA A 31 4.08 -0.17 40.74
C ALA A 31 4.87 1.08 40.34
N THR A 32 4.90 1.34 39.03
CA THR A 32 5.36 2.60 38.48
C THR A 32 4.20 3.26 37.77
N ALA A 33 3.96 4.53 38.09
CA ALA A 33 3.08 5.35 37.28
C ALA A 33 3.53 5.26 35.82
N SER A 34 2.59 4.93 34.93
CA SER A 34 2.81 5.09 33.49
C SER A 34 3.28 6.52 33.24
N PRO A 35 4.26 6.78 32.35
CA PRO A 35 4.80 8.11 32.17
C PRO A 35 3.77 9.05 31.53
N THR A 36 2.90 9.62 32.37
CA THR A 36 2.28 10.93 32.14
C THR A 36 3.37 11.82 31.57
N THR A 37 3.14 12.35 30.37
CA THR A 37 4.12 13.17 29.65
C THR A 37 4.34 14.46 30.43
N THR A 38 5.21 14.36 31.43
CA THR A 38 5.65 15.44 32.28
C THR A 38 6.43 16.36 31.37
N ALA A 39 5.80 17.45 30.95
CA ALA A 39 6.39 18.41 30.04
C ALA A 39 7.70 18.94 30.64
N GLN A 40 8.83 18.37 30.23
CA GLN A 40 10.13 18.88 30.62
C GLN A 40 10.23 20.30 30.10
N ALA A 41 10.53 21.24 31.00
CA ALA A 41 10.66 22.64 30.65
C ALA A 41 11.87 22.81 29.72
N ILE A 42 11.61 22.85 28.41
CA ILE A 42 12.61 23.08 27.39
C ILE A 42 13.22 24.47 27.65
N PRO A 43 14.55 24.62 27.73
CA PRO A 43 15.18 25.92 27.92
C PRO A 43 14.78 26.88 26.80
N THR A 44 14.38 28.09 27.17
CA THR A 44 13.74 29.05 26.26
C THR A 44 14.74 29.64 25.27
N HIS A 45 14.92 28.97 24.14
CA HIS A 45 15.48 29.60 22.94
C HIS A 45 14.45 30.57 22.33
N PRO A 46 14.86 31.74 21.81
CA PRO A 46 13.94 32.75 21.29
C PRO A 46 13.19 32.24 20.06
N ALA A 47 11.86 32.34 20.09
CA ALA A 47 10.99 31.71 19.10
C ALA A 47 11.00 32.41 17.74
N VAL A 48 11.44 31.71 16.70
CA VAL A 48 11.15 32.07 15.30
C VAL A 48 9.77 31.52 14.95
N VAL A 49 8.73 32.32 15.22
CA VAL A 49 7.32 31.95 14.96
C VAL A 49 7.01 32.04 13.47
N LEU A 50 7.40 31.02 12.70
CA LEU A 50 7.20 30.98 11.25
C LEU A 50 7.02 29.54 10.73
N GLY A 51 5.83 28.97 10.96
CA GLY A 51 5.46 27.64 10.43
C GLY A 51 3.98 27.28 10.61
N THR A 52 3.45 27.45 11.82
CA THR A 52 2.05 27.09 12.17
C THR A 52 1.01 27.79 11.29
N GLY A 53 1.21 29.07 10.98
CA GLY A 53 0.30 29.84 10.13
C GLY A 53 0.11 29.26 8.72
N VAL A 54 1.15 28.65 8.13
CA VAL A 54 1.06 28.09 6.76
C VAL A 54 0.22 26.82 6.73
N PHE A 55 0.29 25.97 7.75
CA PHE A 55 -0.52 24.75 7.84
C PHE A 55 -2.01 25.07 8.07
N VAL A 56 -2.30 26.05 8.95
CA VAL A 56 -3.67 26.55 9.16
C VAL A 56 -4.21 27.23 7.89
N LEU A 57 -3.40 28.02 7.17
CA LEU A 57 -3.79 28.61 5.89
C LEU A 57 -4.00 27.56 4.79
N ALA A 58 -3.23 26.47 4.77
CA ALA A 58 -3.44 25.38 3.82
C ALA A 58 -4.79 24.69 4.05
N ILE A 59 -5.11 24.32 5.29
CA ILE A 59 -6.41 23.72 5.66
C ILE A 59 -7.55 24.72 5.38
N ALA A 60 -7.39 25.98 5.75
CA ALA A 60 -8.37 27.02 5.45
C ALA A 60 -8.57 27.20 3.93
N SER A 61 -7.51 27.15 3.11
CA SER A 61 -7.62 27.26 1.64
C SER A 61 -8.35 26.07 1.01
N LEU A 62 -8.29 24.89 1.63
CA LEU A 62 -9.02 23.70 1.20
C LEU A 62 -10.51 23.79 1.58
N VAL A 63 -10.85 24.37 2.73
CA VAL A 63 -12.23 24.69 3.12
C VAL A 63 -12.81 25.83 2.27
N PHE A 64 -12.02 26.85 1.96
CA PHE A 64 -12.42 27.98 1.09
C PHE A 64 -12.27 27.70 -0.41
N PHE A 65 -11.97 26.46 -0.83
CA PHE A 65 -11.91 26.06 -2.23
C PHE A 65 -13.25 26.27 -2.97
N TRP A 66 -14.37 26.21 -2.23
CA TRP A 66 -15.71 26.58 -2.72
C TRP A 66 -15.91 28.08 -3.03
N ILE A 67 -14.93 28.95 -2.74
CA ILE A 67 -14.92 30.36 -3.14
C ILE A 67 -13.77 30.58 -4.14
N PRO A 68 -13.98 30.33 -5.45
CA PRO A 68 -12.89 30.22 -6.43
C PRO A 68 -12.01 31.48 -6.55
N VAL A 69 -12.57 32.66 -6.30
CA VAL A 69 -11.83 33.93 -6.29
C VAL A 69 -10.81 33.99 -5.15
N LEU A 70 -11.13 33.44 -3.98
CA LEU A 70 -10.25 33.51 -2.81
C LEU A 70 -9.05 32.54 -2.95
N GLY A 71 -9.29 31.35 -3.52
CA GLY A 71 -8.22 30.39 -3.84
C GLY A 71 -7.18 30.97 -4.81
N LEU A 72 -7.62 31.65 -5.87
CA LEU A 72 -6.73 32.33 -6.83
C LEU A 72 -5.88 33.43 -6.18
N LEU A 73 -6.47 34.24 -5.29
CA LEU A 73 -5.74 35.30 -4.57
C LEU A 73 -4.68 34.72 -3.61
N LEU A 74 -4.99 33.63 -2.91
CA LEU A 74 -4.05 32.93 -2.04
C LEU A 74 -2.91 32.27 -2.83
N ALA A 75 -3.21 31.64 -3.97
CA ALA A 75 -2.20 31.05 -4.86
C ALA A 75 -1.25 32.12 -5.45
N ALA A 76 -1.77 33.26 -5.88
CA ALA A 76 -0.96 34.39 -6.36
C ALA A 76 -0.06 34.96 -5.25
N GLY A 77 -0.58 35.10 -4.02
CA GLY A 77 0.20 35.54 -2.86
C GLY A 77 1.33 34.57 -2.48
N ALA A 78 1.05 33.26 -2.51
CA ALA A 78 2.04 32.21 -2.25
C ALA A 78 3.16 32.21 -3.31
N LEU A 79 2.80 32.33 -4.60
CA LEU A 79 3.76 32.41 -5.70
C LEU A 79 4.68 33.64 -5.58
N ALA A 80 4.11 34.82 -5.29
CA ALA A 80 4.88 36.05 -5.08
C ALA A 80 5.85 35.94 -3.90
N TRP A 81 5.42 35.34 -2.78
CA TRP A 81 6.27 35.11 -1.61
C TRP A 81 7.39 34.08 -1.91
N SER A 82 7.09 33.04 -2.69
CA SER A 82 8.09 32.04 -3.10
C SER A 82 9.18 32.66 -3.98
N ILE A 83 8.82 33.48 -4.96
CA ILE A 83 9.75 34.25 -5.79
C ILE A 83 10.62 35.18 -4.91
N ALA A 84 10.02 35.87 -3.94
CA ALA A 84 10.75 36.72 -2.99
C ALA A 84 11.68 35.94 -2.03
N SER A 85 11.46 34.63 -1.83
CA SER A 85 12.36 33.77 -1.06
C SER A 85 13.57 33.30 -1.89
N LEU A 86 13.37 33.04 -3.18
CA LEU A 86 14.42 32.66 -4.12
C LEU A 86 15.44 33.80 -4.32
N THR A 87 14.99 35.06 -4.42
CA THR A 87 15.88 36.23 -4.52
C THR A 87 16.71 36.50 -3.25
N ARG A 88 16.36 35.89 -2.12
CA ARG A 88 17.12 35.96 -0.86
C ARG A 88 18.14 34.81 -0.69
N ASN A 89 18.40 34.06 -1.76
CA ASN A 89 19.37 32.97 -1.84
C ASN A 89 19.15 31.82 -0.82
N LEU A 90 17.94 31.67 -0.28
CA LEU A 90 17.55 30.54 0.58
C LEU A 90 17.23 29.28 -0.25
N ARG A 91 18.16 28.90 -1.14
CA ARG A 91 18.03 27.83 -2.14
C ARG A 91 18.11 26.45 -1.48
N THR A 92 17.08 26.09 -0.72
CA THR A 92 16.83 24.71 -0.30
C THR A 92 15.89 24.03 -1.30
N TRP A 93 16.02 22.71 -1.48
CA TRP A 93 15.18 21.91 -2.39
C TRP A 93 13.67 22.17 -2.17
N LYS A 94 13.27 22.30 -0.90
CA LYS A 94 11.89 22.53 -0.45
C LYS A 94 11.25 23.81 -1.03
N VAL A 95 12.03 24.85 -1.29
CA VAL A 95 11.55 26.11 -1.92
C VAL A 95 11.33 25.93 -3.42
N VAL A 96 12.20 25.15 -4.09
CA VAL A 96 12.06 24.86 -5.52
C VAL A 96 10.81 24.00 -5.76
N SER A 97 10.63 22.93 -4.99
CA SER A 97 9.43 22.07 -5.09
C SER A 97 8.14 22.82 -4.78
N ALA A 98 8.14 23.71 -3.77
CA ALA A 98 6.97 24.54 -3.47
C ALA A 98 6.62 25.51 -4.60
N THR A 99 7.61 26.09 -5.27
CA THR A 99 7.41 26.99 -6.42
C THR A 99 6.81 26.24 -7.62
N VAL A 100 7.32 25.04 -7.92
CA VAL A 100 6.78 24.19 -9.00
C VAL A 100 5.33 23.80 -8.70
N MET A 101 5.05 23.25 -7.52
CA MET A 101 3.69 22.86 -7.10
C MET A 101 2.72 24.04 -7.20
N SER A 102 3.07 25.20 -6.65
CA SER A 102 2.24 26.41 -6.69
C SER A 102 1.96 26.89 -8.12
N SER A 103 2.89 26.71 -9.05
CA SER A 103 2.69 27.07 -10.46
C SER A 103 1.74 26.12 -11.19
N VAL A 104 1.85 24.81 -10.92
CA VAL A 104 0.96 23.77 -11.49
C VAL A 104 -0.48 23.97 -10.98
N SER A 105 -0.66 24.20 -9.68
CA SER A 105 -1.98 24.47 -9.09
C SER A 105 -2.64 25.72 -9.67
N LEU A 106 -1.86 26.77 -9.96
CA LEU A 106 -2.38 28.00 -10.57
C LEU A 106 -2.87 27.74 -12.01
N VAL A 107 -2.11 26.98 -12.81
CA VAL A 107 -2.49 26.62 -14.18
C VAL A 107 -3.75 25.76 -14.22
N LEU A 108 -3.87 24.73 -13.36
CA LEU A 108 -5.09 23.92 -13.26
C LEU A 108 -6.30 24.77 -12.81
N GLY A 109 -6.12 25.65 -11.82
CA GLY A 109 -7.20 26.52 -11.34
C GLY A 109 -7.74 27.47 -12.41
N VAL A 110 -6.86 28.05 -13.24
CA VAL A 110 -7.26 28.91 -14.37
C VAL A 110 -7.94 28.08 -15.47
N ALA A 111 -7.43 26.88 -15.79
CA ALA A 111 -8.04 26.01 -16.79
C ALA A 111 -9.46 25.56 -16.39
N LEU A 112 -9.66 25.16 -15.13
CA LEU A 112 -10.98 24.78 -14.61
C LEU A 112 -11.97 25.96 -14.65
N MET A 113 -11.53 27.17 -14.27
CA MET A 113 -12.38 28.38 -14.34
C MET A 113 -12.78 28.74 -15.78
N ALA A 114 -11.90 28.51 -16.77
CA ALA A 114 -12.23 28.74 -18.18
C ALA A 114 -13.35 27.80 -18.67
N SER A 115 -13.34 26.53 -18.25
CA SER A 115 -14.37 25.55 -18.62
C SER A 115 -15.78 25.91 -18.14
N PHE A 116 -15.92 26.60 -17.00
CA PHE A 116 -17.22 27.04 -16.49
C PHE A 116 -17.72 28.38 -17.08
N ALA A 117 -16.87 29.13 -17.78
CA ALA A 117 -17.24 30.42 -18.38
C ALA A 117 -17.77 30.31 -19.83
N GLY A 118 -17.70 29.13 -20.45
CA GLY A 118 -17.90 28.93 -21.89
C GLY A 118 -19.27 28.42 -22.34
N GLY A 119 -20.33 28.56 -21.53
CA GLY A 119 -21.65 27.96 -21.82
C GLY A 119 -22.81 28.94 -21.77
N ASN A 120 -23.25 29.43 -22.93
CA ASN A 120 -24.58 30.01 -23.18
C ASN A 120 -24.90 29.94 -24.68
N ASP A 121 -25.93 29.18 -25.04
CA ASP A 121 -26.98 29.52 -26.03
C ASP A 121 -27.89 28.29 -26.24
N ASP A 122 -29.17 28.42 -25.87
CA ASP A 122 -30.26 27.43 -26.04
C ASP A 122 -31.32 28.04 -26.96
N PRO A 123 -32.16 27.25 -27.66
CA PRO A 123 -33.48 27.03 -27.07
C PRO A 123 -34.12 25.62 -27.28
N THR A 124 -34.58 25.09 -26.15
CA THR A 124 -35.68 24.15 -25.89
C THR A 124 -37.01 24.50 -26.62
N PRO A 125 -38.05 23.62 -26.77
CA PRO A 125 -38.86 23.16 -25.61
C PRO A 125 -39.76 21.88 -25.64
N THR A 126 -40.09 21.40 -24.43
CA THR A 126 -41.31 20.63 -24.00
C THR A 126 -41.56 19.22 -24.57
N VAL A 127 -42.21 18.25 -23.89
CA VAL A 127 -43.03 18.14 -22.63
C VAL A 127 -42.52 16.88 -21.86
N ALA A 128 -42.35 16.72 -20.53
CA ALA A 128 -42.80 17.34 -19.26
C ALA A 128 -43.90 16.54 -18.47
N SER A 129 -43.93 16.71 -17.12
CA SER A 129 -44.68 15.91 -16.09
C SER A 129 -44.07 14.54 -15.78
N GLY A 130 -43.84 14.09 -14.54
CA GLY A 130 -44.01 14.62 -13.16
C GLY A 130 -43.63 13.49 -12.16
N SER A 131 -43.35 13.65 -10.86
CA SER A 131 -43.53 14.75 -9.90
C SER A 131 -42.51 14.64 -8.73
N ALA A 132 -42.44 15.70 -7.91
CA ALA A 132 -41.83 15.86 -6.57
C ALA A 132 -41.86 14.62 -5.62
N THR A 133 -40.98 14.43 -4.62
CA THR A 133 -39.79 15.21 -4.13
C THR A 133 -38.77 14.23 -3.44
N ASP A 134 -37.92 14.45 -2.41
CA ASP A 134 -37.75 15.48 -1.36
C ASP A 134 -36.35 15.53 -0.67
N GLU A 135 -36.18 16.50 0.22
CA GLU A 135 -35.03 16.78 1.13
C GLU A 135 -34.89 15.74 2.29
N ALA A 136 -33.79 15.62 3.07
CA ALA A 136 -32.38 16.02 2.96
C ALA A 136 -31.56 15.44 4.16
N THR A 137 -30.26 15.79 4.22
CA THR A 137 -29.41 15.93 5.43
C THR A 137 -28.59 14.74 5.98
N GLU A 138 -27.30 15.04 6.16
CA GLU A 138 -26.45 14.83 7.35
C GLU A 138 -25.42 13.67 7.48
N ALA A 139 -24.28 14.11 8.05
CA ALA A 139 -23.28 13.38 8.85
C ALA A 139 -22.83 11.97 8.44
N ALA A 140 -21.60 11.89 7.94
CA ALA A 140 -20.76 10.71 8.14
C ALA A 140 -20.29 10.62 9.62
N PRO A 141 -20.47 9.48 10.30
CA PRO A 141 -19.76 9.16 11.54
C PRO A 141 -18.47 8.36 11.24
N GLY A 142 -17.53 8.40 12.20
CA GLY A 142 -16.15 7.93 12.03
C GLY A 142 -15.94 6.47 11.60
N ALA A 143 -14.82 6.25 10.93
CA ALA A 143 -14.32 4.92 10.57
C ALA A 143 -14.10 4.05 11.83
N PRO A 144 -14.70 2.84 11.91
CA PRO A 144 -14.38 1.88 12.96
C PRO A 144 -13.03 1.21 12.67
N GLN A 145 -12.00 1.50 13.46
CA GLN A 145 -10.85 0.60 13.57
C GLN A 145 -11.29 -0.67 14.29
N SER A 146 -11.74 -1.66 13.53
CA SER A 146 -12.21 -2.94 14.09
C SER A 146 -11.02 -3.84 14.44
N SER A 147 -10.66 -3.88 15.72
CA SER A 147 -9.70 -4.85 16.26
C SER A 147 -10.32 -6.24 16.38
N ALA A 148 -9.67 -7.28 15.85
CA ALA A 148 -9.96 -8.67 16.17
C ALA A 148 -8.65 -9.46 16.39
N PRO A 149 -8.57 -10.42 17.34
CA PRO A 149 -7.33 -11.09 17.69
C PRO A 149 -7.14 -12.41 16.92
N GLY A 150 -5.88 -12.77 16.64
CA GLY A 150 -5.54 -14.06 16.02
C GLY A 150 -5.36 -15.21 17.01
N SER A 151 -5.09 -16.40 16.48
CA SER A 151 -4.53 -17.52 17.23
C SER A 151 -3.46 -18.23 16.40
N LYS A 152 -2.24 -18.28 16.93
CA LYS A 152 -1.19 -19.22 16.50
C LYS A 152 -0.99 -20.22 17.63
N GLU A 153 -1.25 -21.49 17.41
CA GLU A 153 -0.78 -22.55 18.30
C GLU A 153 0.46 -23.22 17.68
N PRO A 154 1.60 -23.29 18.40
CA PRO A 154 2.81 -23.90 17.87
C PRO A 154 2.76 -25.43 17.99
N ARG A 155 3.28 -26.15 16.98
CA ARG A 155 3.67 -27.55 17.12
C ARG A 155 5.17 -27.74 17.04
N ASP A 156 5.61 -28.82 17.69
CA ASP A 156 6.99 -29.02 18.11
C ASP A 156 8.06 -29.04 17.02
N LYS A 157 9.26 -28.68 17.43
CA LYS A 157 10.48 -29.00 16.68
C LYS A 157 10.72 -30.52 16.71
N GLN A 158 10.44 -31.21 15.60
CA GLN A 158 11.23 -32.39 15.29
C GLN A 158 11.68 -32.40 13.83
N GLN A 159 12.93 -32.00 13.65
CA GLN A 159 13.63 -31.92 12.37
C GLN A 159 13.83 -33.32 11.79
N LYS A 160 13.12 -33.64 10.71
CA LYS A 160 13.57 -34.66 9.76
C LYS A 160 13.94 -33.98 8.44
N SER A 161 15.21 -34.06 8.09
CA SER A 161 15.72 -33.66 6.78
C SER A 161 15.10 -34.51 5.67
N GLU A 162 15.19 -34.05 4.42
CA GLU A 162 14.76 -34.74 3.18
C GLU A 162 13.23 -34.80 2.96
N SER A 163 12.66 -33.79 2.26
CA SER A 163 11.64 -33.94 1.17
C SER A 163 10.96 -32.62 0.67
N HIS A 164 11.58 -31.44 0.78
CA HIS A 164 10.94 -30.19 0.28
C HIS A 164 10.65 -30.17 -1.24
N GLY A 165 11.22 -31.09 -2.02
CA GLY A 165 10.90 -31.24 -3.45
C GLY A 165 9.57 -31.95 -3.76
N SER A 166 8.87 -32.52 -2.76
CA SER A 166 7.63 -33.29 -2.98
C SER A 166 6.37 -32.63 -2.46
N GLU A 167 6.46 -31.67 -1.55
CA GLU A 167 5.30 -31.12 -0.82
C GLU A 167 4.71 -29.90 -1.54
N GLY A 168 5.54 -28.91 -1.91
CA GLY A 168 5.09 -27.78 -2.74
C GLY A 168 4.49 -28.21 -4.09
N ALA A 169 5.06 -29.26 -4.71
CA ALA A 169 4.54 -29.83 -5.95
C ALA A 169 3.15 -30.51 -5.81
N ALA A 170 2.69 -30.78 -4.59
CA ALA A 170 1.33 -31.23 -4.30
C ALA A 170 0.38 -30.05 -4.04
N THR A 171 0.86 -28.98 -3.40
CA THR A 171 0.09 -27.75 -3.15
C THR A 171 -0.16 -26.97 -4.45
N TYR A 172 0.87 -26.34 -5.01
CA TYR A 172 0.77 -25.47 -6.21
C TYR A 172 0.67 -26.29 -7.50
N GLY A 173 1.12 -27.55 -7.45
CA GLY A 173 1.01 -28.52 -8.53
C GLY A 173 2.32 -28.72 -9.31
N LYS A 174 2.21 -29.27 -10.51
CA LYS A 174 3.40 -29.64 -11.31
C LYS A 174 4.02 -28.44 -12.05
N GLN A 175 4.78 -27.65 -11.31
CA GLN A 175 5.50 -26.46 -11.77
C GLN A 175 6.46 -26.75 -12.97
N PRO A 176 6.43 -25.98 -14.08
CA PRO A 176 7.46 -26.00 -15.14
C PRO A 176 8.88 -25.68 -14.64
N ARG A 177 9.86 -25.68 -15.54
CA ARG A 177 11.26 -25.38 -15.17
C ARG A 177 11.43 -23.94 -14.69
N SER A 178 10.95 -22.97 -15.45
CA SER A 178 11.10 -21.53 -15.16
C SER A 178 10.52 -21.15 -13.80
N GLU A 179 9.33 -21.65 -13.46
CA GLU A 179 8.70 -21.43 -12.16
C GLU A 179 9.53 -22.01 -11.00
N ARG A 180 10.05 -23.23 -11.11
CA ARG A 180 10.91 -23.82 -10.04
C ARG A 180 12.24 -23.10 -9.89
N GLU A 181 12.78 -22.57 -10.99
CA GLU A 181 14.01 -21.79 -11.01
C GLU A 181 13.76 -20.42 -10.33
N PHE A 182 12.66 -19.75 -10.65
CA PHE A 182 12.15 -18.54 -9.98
C PHE A 182 11.93 -18.74 -8.47
N VAL A 183 11.12 -19.73 -8.08
CA VAL A 183 10.81 -20.03 -6.67
C VAL A 183 12.09 -20.32 -5.86
N THR A 184 13.07 -21.02 -6.46
CA THR A 184 14.38 -21.25 -5.84
C THR A 184 15.13 -19.93 -5.61
N ILE A 185 15.22 -19.08 -6.64
CA ILE A 185 15.90 -17.78 -6.58
C ILE A 185 15.25 -16.87 -5.52
N VAL A 186 13.92 -16.81 -5.49
CA VAL A 186 13.17 -15.99 -4.53
C VAL A 186 13.38 -16.49 -3.10
N THR A 187 13.31 -17.81 -2.88
CA THR A 187 13.54 -18.43 -1.55
C THR A 187 14.97 -18.23 -1.05
N ASP A 188 15.99 -18.29 -1.93
CA ASP A 188 17.38 -17.98 -1.55
C ASP A 188 17.59 -16.47 -1.33
N GLY A 189 16.78 -15.62 -1.97
CA GLY A 189 16.63 -14.21 -1.61
C GLY A 189 16.19 -14.04 -0.16
N PHE A 190 15.13 -14.73 0.29
CA PHE A 190 14.66 -14.68 1.68
C PHE A 190 15.76 -15.06 2.67
N ARG A 191 16.46 -16.16 2.40
CA ARG A 191 17.59 -16.67 3.21
C ARG A 191 18.82 -15.76 3.21
N SER A 192 18.87 -14.78 2.31
CA SER A 192 19.92 -13.76 2.23
C SER A 192 19.48 -12.47 2.94
N PHE A 193 18.19 -12.14 2.87
CA PHE A 193 17.55 -11.04 3.57
C PHE A 193 17.50 -11.27 5.10
N ASP A 194 17.05 -12.45 5.53
CA ASP A 194 16.96 -12.87 6.94
C ASP A 194 18.32 -12.86 7.68
N LYS A 195 19.42 -13.04 6.94
CA LYS A 195 20.79 -13.05 7.46
C LYS A 195 21.50 -11.69 7.37
N ALA A 196 20.83 -10.65 6.89
CA ALA A 196 21.42 -9.34 6.74
C ALA A 196 21.38 -8.55 8.05
N ASP A 197 22.55 -8.17 8.57
CA ASP A 197 22.72 -7.37 9.79
C ASP A 197 22.23 -5.92 9.64
N THR A 198 21.98 -5.47 8.40
CA THR A 198 21.68 -4.06 8.08
C THR A 198 20.74 -3.90 6.89
N ASP A 199 19.96 -2.81 6.90
CA ASP A 199 19.03 -2.40 5.84
C ASP A 199 19.69 -2.36 4.45
N LEU A 200 20.97 -1.98 4.36
CA LEU A 200 21.71 -1.92 3.09
C LEU A 200 22.05 -3.32 2.53
N GLN A 201 22.40 -4.27 3.40
CA GLN A 201 22.58 -5.67 3.01
C GLN A 201 21.25 -6.32 2.61
N GLN A 202 20.15 -5.92 3.26
CA GLN A 202 18.78 -6.32 2.90
C GLN A 202 18.37 -5.80 1.51
N SER A 203 18.60 -4.51 1.22
CA SER A 203 18.37 -3.95 -0.13
C SER A 203 19.16 -4.71 -1.19
N GLU A 204 20.41 -5.05 -0.89
CA GLU A 204 21.28 -5.78 -1.80
C GLU A 204 20.85 -7.25 -1.99
N ALA A 205 20.30 -7.91 -0.96
CA ALA A 205 19.72 -9.25 -1.09
C ALA A 205 18.52 -9.25 -2.05
N ILE A 206 17.67 -8.23 -1.98
CA ILE A 206 16.54 -8.02 -2.90
C ILE A 206 17.03 -7.75 -4.32
N ARG A 207 18.02 -6.85 -4.50
CA ARG A 207 18.55 -6.50 -5.83
C ARG A 207 19.23 -7.68 -6.51
N LYS A 208 20.07 -8.44 -5.79
CA LYS A 208 20.67 -9.69 -6.30
C LYS A 208 19.63 -10.75 -6.67
N ARG A 209 18.56 -10.88 -5.89
CA ARG A 209 17.44 -11.77 -6.22
C ARG A 209 16.79 -11.36 -7.55
N ASN A 210 16.45 -10.08 -7.69
CA ASN A 210 15.81 -9.55 -8.89
C ASN A 210 16.73 -9.68 -10.12
N GLU A 211 18.01 -9.32 -10.02
CA GLU A 211 19.03 -9.53 -11.06
C GLU A 211 19.08 -10.99 -11.52
N LYS A 212 19.11 -11.95 -10.56
CA LYS A 212 19.17 -13.39 -10.86
C LYS A 212 17.88 -13.95 -11.46
N VAL A 213 16.71 -13.44 -11.08
CA VAL A 213 15.45 -13.76 -11.79
C VAL A 213 15.57 -13.33 -13.26
N CYS A 214 16.11 -12.15 -13.52
CA CYS A 214 16.20 -11.60 -14.87
C CYS A 214 17.25 -12.26 -15.75
N SER A 215 18.33 -12.80 -15.18
CA SER A 215 19.32 -13.57 -15.94
C SER A 215 18.89 -15.01 -16.24
N ASP A 216 18.22 -15.67 -15.28
CA ASP A 216 18.03 -17.12 -15.31
C ASP A 216 16.59 -17.56 -15.65
N VAL A 217 15.60 -16.65 -15.46
CA VAL A 217 14.16 -16.90 -15.73
C VAL A 217 13.64 -15.98 -16.83
N GLY A 218 13.96 -14.69 -16.77
CA GLY A 218 13.43 -13.66 -17.68
C GLY A 218 12.15 -12.99 -17.16
N SER A 219 11.44 -12.23 -18.03
CA SER A 219 10.23 -11.48 -17.67
C SER A 219 8.91 -12.24 -17.85
N THR A 220 8.90 -13.47 -18.37
CA THR A 220 7.65 -14.16 -18.75
C THR A 220 7.41 -15.46 -17.99
N ALA A 221 6.16 -15.67 -17.59
CA ALA A 221 5.62 -16.94 -17.12
C ALA A 221 4.88 -17.65 -18.27
N ASP A 222 5.19 -18.93 -18.49
CA ASP A 222 4.50 -19.81 -19.43
C ASP A 222 4.08 -21.08 -18.70
N SER A 223 2.76 -21.30 -18.62
CA SER A 223 2.16 -22.51 -18.05
C SER A 223 2.57 -22.76 -16.60
N TRP A 224 2.76 -21.67 -15.83
CA TRP A 224 3.05 -21.69 -14.40
C TRP A 224 1.81 -22.11 -13.61
N THR A 225 1.99 -22.57 -12.39
CA THR A 225 0.94 -23.23 -11.59
C THR A 225 0.86 -22.62 -10.20
N GLY A 226 -0.33 -22.55 -9.62
CA GLY A 226 -0.50 -21.89 -8.32
C GLY A 226 -1.84 -22.13 -7.67
N VAL A 227 -2.07 -21.44 -6.56
CA VAL A 227 -3.33 -21.41 -5.82
C VAL A 227 -3.81 -19.96 -5.75
N VAL A 228 -5.06 -19.70 -6.11
CA VAL A 228 -5.68 -18.37 -5.92
C VAL A 228 -5.78 -18.12 -4.42
N VAL A 229 -5.21 -17.01 -3.93
CA VAL A 229 -5.32 -16.61 -2.52
C VAL A 229 -6.33 -15.48 -2.32
N ASP A 230 -6.54 -14.62 -3.32
CA ASP A 230 -7.67 -13.70 -3.37
C ASP A 230 -8.04 -13.36 -4.82
N VAL A 231 -9.29 -13.01 -5.08
CA VAL A 231 -9.83 -12.68 -6.41
C VAL A 231 -11.08 -11.81 -6.27
N GLY A 232 -11.18 -10.77 -7.10
CA GLY A 232 -12.32 -9.86 -7.04
C GLY A 232 -12.40 -8.89 -8.21
N ALA A 233 -13.17 -7.82 -8.02
CA ALA A 233 -13.27 -6.71 -8.96
C ALA A 233 -13.01 -5.36 -8.27
N ASN A 234 -12.54 -4.38 -9.05
CA ASN A 234 -12.36 -3.01 -8.60
C ASN A 234 -13.68 -2.20 -8.73
N GLY A 235 -13.67 -0.93 -8.31
CA GLY A 235 -14.84 -0.04 -8.43
C GLY A 235 -15.29 0.31 -9.85
N GLU A 236 -14.52 -0.07 -10.88
CA GLU A 236 -14.85 0.07 -12.31
C GLU A 236 -15.42 -1.23 -12.90
N GLY A 237 -15.44 -2.31 -12.12
CA GLY A 237 -15.83 -3.65 -12.56
C GLY A 237 -14.72 -4.48 -13.22
N LYS A 238 -13.48 -3.97 -13.35
CA LYS A 238 -12.34 -4.77 -13.83
C LYS A 238 -11.95 -5.80 -12.77
N ALA A 239 -11.59 -7.02 -13.19
CA ALA A 239 -11.15 -8.07 -12.28
C ALA A 239 -9.68 -7.92 -11.86
N TRP A 240 -9.35 -8.46 -10.70
CA TRP A 240 -8.01 -8.59 -10.15
C TRP A 240 -7.84 -9.95 -9.47
N VAL A 241 -6.61 -10.44 -9.38
CA VAL A 241 -6.30 -11.77 -8.81
C VAL A 241 -4.93 -11.80 -8.13
N GLU A 242 -4.83 -12.53 -7.03
CA GLU A 242 -3.58 -12.89 -6.35
C GLU A 242 -3.38 -14.42 -6.37
N VAL A 243 -2.22 -14.88 -6.86
CA VAL A 243 -1.88 -16.30 -7.00
C VAL A 243 -0.59 -16.62 -6.25
N GLU A 244 -0.67 -17.48 -5.23
CA GLU A 244 0.51 -18.02 -4.55
C GLU A 244 1.12 -19.16 -5.38
N VAL A 245 2.43 -19.09 -5.66
CA VAL A 245 3.21 -20.11 -6.40
C VAL A 245 4.19 -20.88 -5.52
N ALA A 246 4.48 -20.37 -4.33
CA ALA A 246 5.24 -21.01 -3.26
C ALA A 246 4.96 -20.27 -1.93
N PRO A 247 5.28 -20.83 -0.76
CA PRO A 247 4.98 -20.19 0.52
C PRO A 247 5.62 -18.79 0.61
N ASN A 248 4.79 -17.78 0.83
CA ASN A 248 5.15 -16.35 0.81
C ASN A 248 5.69 -15.85 -0.55
N VAL A 249 5.24 -16.42 -1.68
CA VAL A 249 5.60 -15.98 -3.03
C VAL A 249 4.33 -15.83 -3.86
N THR A 250 3.89 -14.58 -4.04
CA THR A 250 2.63 -14.26 -4.73
C THR A 250 2.90 -13.54 -6.04
N VAL A 251 2.13 -13.87 -7.07
CA VAL A 251 2.06 -13.19 -8.36
C VAL A 251 0.67 -12.61 -8.51
N LEU A 252 0.55 -11.31 -8.78
CA LEU A 252 -0.74 -10.59 -8.73
C LEU A 252 -0.90 -9.49 -9.78
N THR A 253 -2.14 -9.04 -9.96
CA THR A 253 -2.47 -7.76 -10.60
C THR A 253 -2.60 -6.66 -9.53
N TRP A 254 -2.62 -5.39 -9.92
CA TRP A 254 -3.19 -4.37 -9.06
C TRP A 254 -4.68 -4.65 -8.78
N ASN A 255 -5.20 -4.14 -7.66
CA ASN A 255 -6.62 -4.20 -7.29
C ASN A 255 -7.33 -2.83 -7.42
N ASN A 256 -6.60 -1.78 -7.80
CA ASN A 256 -7.11 -0.41 -7.92
C ASN A 256 -6.58 0.28 -9.19
N ALA A 257 -7.42 1.11 -9.82
CA ALA A 257 -7.12 1.71 -11.12
C ALA A 257 -6.05 2.81 -11.10
N LEU A 258 -5.82 3.45 -9.94
CA LEU A 258 -4.87 4.55 -9.82
C LEU A 258 -3.42 4.04 -9.85
N SER A 259 -3.14 2.91 -9.19
CA SER A 259 -1.88 2.19 -9.34
C SER A 259 -1.73 1.61 -10.76
N ASP A 260 -2.80 1.05 -11.31
CA ASP A 260 -2.78 0.35 -12.60
C ASP A 260 -2.62 1.25 -13.84
N THR A 261 -2.71 2.58 -13.68
CA THR A 261 -2.77 3.58 -14.78
C THR A 261 -1.58 3.55 -15.76
N PHE A 262 -0.43 2.96 -15.37
CA PHE A 262 0.72 2.73 -16.24
C PHE A 262 1.09 1.24 -16.41
N ASP A 263 0.50 0.39 -15.57
CA ASP A 263 0.89 -1.02 -15.42
C ASP A 263 -0.08 -1.96 -16.14
N ASP A 264 -1.30 -1.53 -16.50
CA ASP A 264 -2.26 -2.26 -17.36
C ASP A 264 -2.41 -3.76 -16.99
N THR A 265 -2.53 -4.05 -15.69
CA THR A 265 -2.69 -5.41 -15.15
C THR A 265 -4.15 -5.78 -14.87
N LEU A 266 -5.04 -4.81 -14.66
CA LEU A 266 -6.44 -5.07 -14.35
C LEU A 266 -7.20 -5.68 -15.54
N ILE A 267 -7.96 -6.74 -15.25
CA ILE A 267 -8.51 -7.64 -16.25
C ILE A 267 -9.87 -7.13 -16.73
N ALA A 268 -9.97 -6.81 -18.01
CA ALA A 268 -11.14 -6.16 -18.60
C ALA A 268 -12.38 -7.08 -18.64
N PRO A 269 -13.59 -6.58 -18.30
CA PRO A 269 -14.85 -7.32 -18.42
C PRO A 269 -15.11 -7.85 -19.83
N GLY A 270 -15.70 -9.04 -19.93
CA GLY A 270 -16.01 -9.69 -21.21
C GLY A 270 -14.79 -10.24 -21.98
N SER A 271 -13.59 -10.17 -21.40
CA SER A 271 -12.47 -11.00 -21.84
C SER A 271 -12.65 -12.44 -21.36
N SER A 272 -12.14 -13.44 -22.11
CA SER A 272 -12.23 -14.85 -21.69
C SER A 272 -11.56 -15.09 -20.33
N MET A 273 -10.51 -14.32 -20.02
CA MET A 273 -9.81 -14.37 -18.73
C MET A 273 -10.67 -13.83 -17.57
N PHE A 274 -11.52 -12.83 -17.83
CA PHE A 274 -12.50 -12.35 -16.85
C PHE A 274 -13.57 -13.41 -16.56
N GLU A 275 -14.14 -14.03 -17.60
CA GLU A 275 -15.16 -15.09 -17.44
C GLU A 275 -14.62 -16.32 -16.69
N ASN A 276 -13.34 -16.67 -16.91
CA ASN A 276 -12.65 -17.69 -16.12
C ASN A 276 -12.57 -17.31 -14.63
N LEU A 277 -12.17 -16.07 -14.31
CA LEU A 277 -12.02 -15.59 -12.93
C LEU A 277 -13.36 -15.48 -12.17
N VAL A 278 -14.47 -15.18 -12.86
CA VAL A 278 -15.83 -15.15 -12.27
C VAL A 278 -16.23 -16.49 -11.64
N ALA A 279 -15.62 -17.60 -12.07
CA ALA A 279 -15.86 -18.93 -11.49
C ALA A 279 -14.87 -19.34 -10.38
N MET A 280 -13.83 -18.55 -10.10
CA MET A 280 -12.76 -18.87 -9.14
C MET A 280 -13.01 -18.28 -7.75
N LYS A 281 -12.29 -18.80 -6.75
CA LYS A 281 -12.24 -18.31 -5.37
C LYS A 281 -10.91 -18.69 -4.70
N GLU A 282 -10.68 -18.20 -3.48
CA GLU A 282 -9.60 -18.64 -2.58
C GLU A 282 -9.50 -20.18 -2.50
N GLY A 283 -8.30 -20.70 -2.69
CA GLY A 283 -7.98 -22.13 -2.61
C GLY A 283 -8.14 -22.90 -3.94
N ASP A 284 -8.69 -22.30 -4.99
CA ASP A 284 -8.74 -22.94 -6.31
C ASP A 284 -7.35 -23.01 -6.95
N LYS A 285 -7.05 -24.13 -7.60
CA LYS A 285 -5.77 -24.35 -8.29
C LYS A 285 -5.85 -23.87 -9.73
N VAL A 286 -4.79 -23.21 -10.18
CA VAL A 286 -4.73 -22.58 -11.50
C VAL A 286 -3.50 -22.99 -12.29
N THR A 287 -3.61 -22.85 -13.61
CA THR A 287 -2.48 -22.75 -14.54
C THR A 287 -2.56 -21.39 -15.23
N PHE A 288 -1.44 -20.66 -15.34
CA PHE A 288 -1.42 -19.30 -15.87
C PHE A 288 -0.17 -18.98 -16.69
N SER A 289 -0.28 -17.93 -17.50
CA SER A 289 0.81 -17.35 -18.29
C SER A 289 0.70 -15.83 -18.27
N GLY A 290 1.82 -15.12 -18.45
CA GLY A 290 1.87 -13.66 -18.42
C GLY A 290 3.27 -13.07 -18.51
N GLU A 291 3.34 -11.74 -18.47
CA GLU A 291 4.60 -10.99 -18.37
C GLU A 291 4.64 -10.20 -17.05
N PHE A 292 5.74 -10.32 -16.31
CA PHE A 292 6.01 -9.49 -15.13
C PHE A 292 6.15 -8.03 -15.53
N VAL A 293 5.53 -7.12 -14.77
CA VAL A 293 5.76 -5.69 -14.94
C VAL A 293 7.19 -5.37 -14.50
N ARG A 294 7.82 -4.43 -15.21
CA ARG A 294 9.24 -4.12 -15.09
C ARG A 294 9.48 -2.94 -14.17
N ASP A 295 10.53 -3.03 -13.37
CA ASP A 295 11.04 -1.96 -12.51
C ASP A 295 12.17 -1.19 -13.24
N ASP A 296 12.66 -0.10 -12.65
CA ASP A 296 13.74 0.73 -13.24
C ASP A 296 15.07 -0.04 -13.38
N ASP A 297 15.43 -0.88 -12.40
CA ASP A 297 16.65 -1.73 -12.44
C ASP A 297 16.38 -3.24 -12.59
N ALA A 298 15.12 -3.66 -12.75
CA ALA A 298 14.73 -5.06 -12.83
C ALA A 298 13.66 -5.38 -13.89
N CYS A 299 13.63 -6.63 -14.34
CA CYS A 299 12.56 -7.19 -15.18
C CYS A 299 11.31 -7.63 -14.38
N VAL A 300 11.33 -7.48 -13.05
CA VAL A 300 10.24 -7.82 -12.14
C VAL A 300 10.08 -6.71 -11.10
N GLN A 301 8.86 -6.19 -10.98
CA GLN A 301 8.43 -5.19 -9.99
C GLN A 301 7.71 -5.88 -8.83
N THR A 302 7.85 -5.36 -7.61
CA THR A 302 7.10 -5.80 -6.43
C THR A 302 6.19 -4.71 -5.87
N THR A 303 4.97 -5.04 -5.49
CA THR A 303 3.96 -4.06 -5.01
C THR A 303 4.08 -3.73 -3.51
N ASN A 304 4.91 -4.46 -2.76
CA ASN A 304 5.02 -4.33 -1.31
C ASN A 304 5.50 -2.92 -0.88
N VAL A 305 4.78 -2.30 0.07
CA VAL A 305 5.05 -0.93 0.56
C VAL A 305 6.34 -0.83 1.40
N THR A 306 6.87 -1.93 1.95
CA THR A 306 8.09 -1.92 2.77
C THR A 306 9.12 -2.92 2.27
N GLN A 307 10.40 -2.54 2.36
CA GLN A 307 11.55 -3.41 2.06
C GLN A 307 11.49 -4.74 2.81
N TYR A 308 10.92 -4.77 4.02
CA TYR A 308 10.77 -6.00 4.79
C TYR A 308 9.85 -7.01 4.08
N PHE A 309 8.65 -6.58 3.68
CA PHE A 309 7.73 -7.45 2.92
C PHE A 309 8.30 -7.78 1.54
N SER A 310 8.91 -6.83 0.83
CA SER A 310 9.67 -7.09 -0.41
C SER A 310 10.76 -8.15 -0.25
N GLY A 311 11.26 -8.38 0.97
CA GLY A 311 12.34 -9.31 1.30
C GLY A 311 11.91 -10.68 1.84
N VAL A 312 10.70 -10.83 2.40
CA VAL A 312 10.24 -12.09 3.04
C VAL A 312 8.87 -12.59 2.56
N ASP A 313 8.12 -11.75 1.86
CA ASP A 313 6.76 -12.00 1.36
C ASP A 313 6.47 -11.15 0.08
N PRO A 314 7.28 -11.30 -0.98
CA PRO A 314 7.17 -10.48 -2.19
C PRO A 314 5.90 -10.78 -2.98
N GLN A 315 5.17 -9.72 -3.28
CA GLN A 315 4.06 -9.69 -4.22
C GLN A 315 4.58 -9.15 -5.56
N PHE A 316 4.77 -10.03 -6.55
CA PHE A 316 5.26 -9.70 -7.88
C PHE A 316 4.12 -9.29 -8.81
N LEU A 317 4.28 -8.15 -9.49
CA LEU A 317 3.24 -7.61 -10.37
C LEU A 317 3.31 -8.25 -11.77
N MET A 318 2.17 -8.71 -12.30
CA MET A 318 2.08 -9.41 -13.58
C MET A 318 0.89 -8.95 -14.44
N ARG A 319 1.15 -8.79 -15.73
CA ARG A 319 0.14 -8.78 -16.81
C ARG A 319 -0.15 -10.23 -17.19
N PHE A 320 -1.20 -10.80 -16.62
CA PHE A 320 -1.67 -12.13 -17.02
C PHE A 320 -2.16 -12.10 -18.47
N SER A 321 -1.75 -13.08 -19.27
CA SER A 321 -2.28 -13.31 -20.62
C SER A 321 -3.31 -14.44 -20.64
N GLN A 322 -3.26 -15.32 -19.65
CA GLN A 322 -4.13 -16.48 -19.48
C GLN A 322 -4.11 -16.92 -18.02
N ILE A 323 -5.29 -17.26 -17.46
CA ILE A 323 -5.42 -18.00 -16.20
C ILE A 323 -6.65 -18.93 -16.29
N ASP A 324 -6.43 -20.22 -16.02
CA ASP A 324 -7.44 -21.28 -16.12
C ASP A 324 -7.44 -22.13 -14.83
N ALA A 325 -8.61 -22.63 -14.44
CA ALA A 325 -8.77 -23.58 -13.33
C ALA A 325 -8.20 -24.97 -13.69
N ARG A 326 -7.79 -25.75 -12.68
CA ARG A 326 -7.02 -27.00 -12.83
C ARG A 326 -7.67 -28.24 -12.22
#